data_AF-A0A7J4UT61-F1
#
_entry.id   AF-A0A7J4UT61-F1
#
_cell.length_a   1.000
_cell.length_b   1.000
_cell.length_c   1.000
_cell.angle_alpha   90.00
_cell.angle_beta   90.00
_cell.angle_gamma   90.00
#
_symmetry.space_group_name_H-M   'P 1'
#
loop_
_entity.id
_entity.type
_entity.pdbx_description
1 polymer ?
#
loop_
_entity_poly.entity_id
_entity_poly.type
_entity_poly.pdbx_seq_one_letter_code
_entity_poly.pdbx_strand_id
1 'polypeptide(L)' 'LLSADTRATIRAIEALGSTITEDDGLSITGFHDHPSLPSDVIDCANSGTT' A
#
# COMPACT_ATOMS: atom_id res chain seq x y z
N LEU A 1 -11.56 1.01 -11.46
CA LEU A 1 -11.53 -0.33 -10.85
C LEU A 1 -10.08 -0.79 -10.81
N LEU A 2 -9.51 -0.96 -9.61
CA LEU A 2 -8.11 -1.35 -9.43
C LEU A 2 -7.92 -2.87 -9.53
N SER A 3 -6.77 -3.30 -10.03
CA SER A 3 -6.43 -4.73 -10.10
C SER A 3 -6.22 -5.32 -8.69
N ALA A 4 -6.16 -6.64 -8.59
CA ALA A 4 -5.76 -7.29 -7.34
C ALA A 4 -4.36 -6.85 -6.90
N ASP A 5 -3.43 -6.78 -7.85
CA ASP A 5 -2.03 -6.41 -7.61
C ASP A 5 -1.91 -4.98 -7.10
N THR A 6 -2.60 -4.02 -7.72
CA THR A 6 -2.57 -2.63 -7.25
C THR A 6 -3.15 -2.52 -5.83
N ARG A 7 -4.18 -3.30 -5.50
CA ARG A 7 -4.70 -3.37 -4.13
C ARG A 7 -3.75 -4.05 -3.15
N ALA A 8 -2.93 -5.01 -3.60
CA ALA A 8 -1.87 -5.59 -2.78
C ALA A 8 -0.77 -4.54 -2.50
N THR A 9 -0.34 -3.79 -3.52
CA THR A 9 0.62 -2.70 -3.36
C THR A 9 0.12 -1.62 -2.42
N ILE A 10 -1.14 -1.19 -2.54
CA ILE A 10 -1.76 -0.19 -1.65
C ILE A 10 -1.69 -0.65 -0.19
N ARG A 11 -2.12 -1.88 0.11
CA ARG A 11 -2.07 -2.42 1.48
C ARG A 11 -0.65 -2.51 2.02
N ALA A 12 0.31 -2.89 1.18
CA ALA A 12 1.72 -2.99 1.56
C ALA A 12 2.29 -1.62 1.97
N ILE A 13 2.02 -0.57 1.19
CA ILE A 13 2.55 0.76 1.50
C ILE A 13 1.82 1.45 2.66
N GLU A 14 0.53 1.17 2.87
CA GLU A 14 -0.19 1.62 4.06
C GLU A 14 0.36 0.96 5.34
N ALA A 15 0.71 -0.32 5.28
CA ALA A 15 1.39 -1.01 6.39
C ALA A 15 2.77 -0.42 6.70
N LEU A 16 3.44 0.17 5.70
CA LEU A 16 4.69 0.92 5.87
C LEU A 16 4.48 2.36 6.37
N GLY A 17 3.23 2.77 6.63
CA GLY A 17 2.89 4.06 7.23
C GLY A 17 2.48 5.14 6.23
N SER A 18 2.17 4.79 4.98
CA SER A 18 1.49 5.73 4.07
C SER A 18 0.00 5.82 4.37
N THR A 19 -0.67 6.84 3.84
CA THR A 19 -2.14 6.94 3.82
C THR A 19 -2.59 7.13 2.40
N ILE A 20 -3.54 6.30 1.95
CA ILE A 20 -4.09 6.36 0.60
C ILE A 20 -5.60 6.59 0.68
N THR A 21 -6.12 7.42 -0.20
CA THR A 21 -7.56 7.64 -0.37
C THR A 21 -7.94 7.39 -1.82
N GLU A 22 -9.00 6.59 -2.02
CA GLU A 22 -9.60 6.29 -3.31
C GLU A 22 -10.87 7.13 -3.50
N ASP A 23 -10.78 8.15 -4.36
CA ASP A 23 -11.93 8.96 -4.81
C ASP A 23 -12.02 8.87 -6.35
N ASP A 24 -11.99 9.99 -7.07
CA ASP A 24 -11.86 10.04 -8.54
C ASP A 24 -10.46 9.60 -9.04
N GLY A 25 -9.59 9.16 -8.12
CA GLY A 25 -8.22 8.73 -8.34
C GLY A 25 -7.57 8.28 -7.03
N LEU A 26 -6.24 8.13 -7.02
CA LEU A 26 -5.46 7.81 -5.82
C LEU A 26 -4.78 9.07 -5.29
N SER A 27 -5.13 9.46 -4.06
CA SER A 27 -4.39 10.45 -3.28
C SER A 27 -3.48 9.73 -2.31
N ILE A 28 -2.18 10.03 -2.34
CA ILE A 28 -1.15 9.31 -1.57
C ILE A 28 -0.40 10.30 -0.68
N THR A 29 -0.45 10.08 0.63
CA THR A 29 0.45 10.72 1.60
C THR A 29 1.52 9.71 2.00
N GLY A 30 2.78 10.00 1.64
CA GLY A 30 3.92 9.14 1.94
C GLY A 30 4.42 9.25 3.38
N PHE A 31 5.43 8.46 3.74
CA PHE A 31 6.01 8.38 5.09
C PHE A 31 7.32 9.19 5.27
N HIS A 32 7.49 10.28 4.49
CA HIS A 32 8.60 11.24 4.63
C HIS A 32 9.99 10.59 4.86
N ASP A 33 10.36 9.65 4.00
CA ASP A 33 11.64 8.89 4.00
C ASP A 33 11.83 7.85 5.12
N HIS A 34 10.89 7.76 6.07
CA HIS A 34 10.97 6.85 7.20
C HIS A 34 9.76 5.90 7.24
N PRO A 35 9.81 4.77 6.48
CA PRO A 35 8.77 3.77 6.58
C PRO A 35 8.71 3.20 7.99
N SER A 36 7.50 2.96 8.47
CA SER A 36 7.26 2.30 9.75
C SER A 36 7.43 0.79 9.60
N LEU A 37 7.95 0.13 10.63
CA LEU A 37 7.95 -1.33 10.68
C LEU A 37 6.50 -1.83 10.81
N PRO A 38 5.99 -2.65 9.87
CA PRO A 38 4.67 -3.24 10.00
C PRO A 38 4.55 -4.07 11.28
N SER A 39 3.36 -4.09 11.87
CA SER A 39 3.09 -4.91 13.08
C SER A 39 2.94 -6.41 12.78
N ASP A 40 2.81 -6.77 11.51
CA ASP A 40 2.67 -8.16 11.03
C ASP A 40 3.26 -8.29 9.61
N VAL A 41 3.33 -9.52 9.10
CA VAL A 41 3.76 -9.83 7.73
C VAL A 41 2.84 -9.15 6.71
N ILE A 42 3.44 -8.52 5.70
CA ILE A 42 2.70 -7.97 4.57
C ILE A 42 2.25 -9.11 3.65
N ASP A 43 0.92 -9.28 3.52
CA ASP A 43 0.31 -10.23 2.58
C ASP A 43 0.20 -9.62 1.17
N CYS A 44 1.21 -9.88 0.34
CA CYS A 44 1.21 -9.50 -1.09
C CYS A 44 0.25 -10.36 -1.94
N ALA A 45 -0.46 -11.33 -1.35
CA ALA A 45 -1.30 -12.30 -2.04
C ALA A 45 -0.53 -13.00 -3.19
N ASN A 46 -1.08 -13.01 -4.40
CA ASN A 46 -0.43 -13.60 -5.58
C ASN A 46 0.24 -12.54 -6.48
N SER A 47 0.54 -11.36 -5.95
CA SER A 47 1.22 -10.29 -6.70
C SER A 47 2.72 -10.41 -6.52
N GLY A 48 3.40 -11.05 -7.47
CA GLY A 48 4.87 -11.13 -7.48
C GLY A 48 5.57 -9.81 -7.81
N THR A 49 4.83 -8.78 -8.19
CA THR A 49 5.32 -7.44 -8.53
C THR A 49 5.23 -6.44 -7.38
N THR A 50 4.48 -6.77 -6.33
CA THR A 50 4.40 -5.99 -5.09
C THR A 50 5.59 -6.32 -4.20
#